data_AF-A0A7J3JBI8-F1
#
_entry.id   AF-A0A7J3JBI8-F1
#
_cell.length_a   1.000
_cell.length_b   1.000
_cell.length_c   1.000
_cell.angle_alpha   90.00
_cell.angle_beta   90.00
_cell.angle_gamma   90.00
#
_symmetry.space_group_name_H-M   'P 1'
#
loop_
_entity.id
_entity.type
_entity.pdbx_description
1 polymer ?
#
loop_
_entity_poly.entity_id
_entity_poly.type
_entity_poly.pdbx_seq_one_letter_code
_entity_poly.pdbx_strand_id
1 'polypeptide(L)'
;MSSTTQLQINQTIGTENNLETILIDLNIKAHKKTSTFDHLLIDAIESALSKLGNANKQALYTHLEHRFGLNKQAIPQNIEYFTNALEYLFGESALLIEIQILAALHRKVPLFRFHLNQPALSFLSYLEHFRQYCN
;
A
#
# COMPACT_ATOMS: atom_id res chain seq x y z
N MET A 1 -0.54 -73.33 -2.40
CA MET A 1 -1.67 -72.38 -2.23
C MET A 1 -1.10 -70.98 -2.29
N SER A 2 -1.45 -70.25 -3.33
CA SER A 2 -1.03 -68.86 -3.55
C SER A 2 -1.69 -67.94 -2.52
N SER A 3 -0.89 -67.05 -1.93
CA SER A 3 -1.33 -65.71 -1.57
C SER A 3 -0.11 -64.81 -1.47
N THR A 4 0.06 -64.03 -2.53
CA THR A 4 1.03 -62.97 -2.77
C THR A 4 0.72 -61.76 -1.91
N THR A 5 1.71 -61.26 -1.17
CA THR A 5 2.01 -59.82 -1.07
C THR A 5 3.47 -59.69 -0.65
N GLN A 6 4.36 -59.41 -1.61
CA GLN A 6 5.71 -58.93 -1.30
C GLN A 6 5.73 -57.41 -1.51
N LEU A 7 6.13 -56.71 -0.45
CA LEU A 7 6.54 -55.31 -0.49
C LEU A 7 7.80 -55.18 -1.34
N GLN A 8 7.77 -54.27 -2.33
CA GLN A 8 8.98 -53.67 -2.89
C GLN A 8 8.83 -52.15 -2.82
N ILE A 9 9.53 -51.57 -1.84
CA ILE A 9 9.89 -50.16 -1.83
C ILE A 9 11.05 -50.00 -2.79
N ASN A 10 10.88 -49.21 -3.85
CA ASN A 10 11.99 -48.54 -4.51
C ASN A 10 11.60 -47.06 -4.65
N GLN A 11 12.28 -46.23 -3.88
CA GLN A 11 12.22 -44.78 -4.00
C GLN A 11 12.96 -44.35 -5.26
N THR A 12 12.33 -43.48 -6.07
CA THR A 12 13.07 -42.48 -6.83
C THR A 12 12.27 -41.19 -6.81
N ILE A 13 12.96 -40.13 -6.43
CA ILE A 13 12.50 -38.78 -6.11
C ILE A 13 11.89 -38.10 -7.33
N GLY A 14 10.74 -37.45 -7.14
CA GLY A 14 10.09 -36.58 -8.14
C GLY A 14 9.00 -35.76 -7.48
N THR A 15 9.35 -34.56 -7.05
CA THR A 15 8.44 -33.54 -6.52
C THR A 15 7.49 -33.07 -7.61
N GLU A 16 6.29 -33.61 -7.67
CA GLU A 16 5.19 -33.03 -8.43
C GLU A 16 3.95 -32.98 -7.53
N ASN A 17 3.24 -31.86 -7.60
CA ASN A 17 1.95 -31.56 -6.92
C ASN A 17 2.01 -30.72 -5.63
N ASN A 18 2.99 -29.81 -5.53
CA ASN A 18 2.83 -28.60 -4.71
C ASN A 18 2.46 -27.36 -5.55
N LEU A 19 2.33 -27.50 -6.88
CA LEU A 19 2.02 -26.38 -7.77
C LEU A 19 0.51 -26.14 -7.90
N GLU A 20 -0.33 -27.17 -7.79
CA GLU A 20 -1.79 -27.00 -7.88
C GLU A 20 -2.36 -26.23 -6.67
N THR A 21 -1.86 -26.50 -5.46
CA THR A 21 -2.24 -25.74 -4.26
C THR A 21 -1.78 -24.28 -4.35
N ILE A 22 -0.58 -24.03 -4.89
CA ILE A 22 -0.04 -22.67 -5.08
C ILE A 22 -0.82 -21.90 -6.17
N LEU A 23 -1.27 -22.56 -7.24
CA LEU A 23 -2.05 -21.93 -8.31
C LEU A 23 -3.43 -21.46 -7.85
N ILE A 24 -4.06 -22.17 -6.91
CA ILE A 24 -5.38 -21.80 -6.37
C ILE A 24 -5.25 -20.58 -5.44
N ASP A 25 -4.25 -20.56 -4.56
CA ASP A 25 -4.04 -19.46 -3.61
C ASP A 25 -3.57 -18.15 -4.28
N LEU A 26 -2.86 -18.23 -5.40
CA LEU A 26 -2.43 -17.06 -6.17
C LEU A 26 -3.56 -16.42 -6.99
N ASN A 27 -4.65 -17.15 -7.28
CA ASN A 27 -5.74 -16.69 -8.14
C ASN A 27 -6.93 -16.07 -7.39
N ILE A 28 -6.98 -16.10 -6.05
CA ILE A 28 -8.07 -15.51 -5.26
C ILE A 28 -7.84 -14.02 -4.94
N LYS A 29 -6.59 -13.52 -4.99
CA LYS A 29 -6.31 -12.08 -4.91
C LYS A 29 -6.06 -11.52 -6.30
N ALA A 30 -7.13 -11.26 -7.04
CA ALA A 30 -7.08 -10.44 -8.24
C ALA A 30 -6.22 -9.19 -7.98
N HIS A 31 -4.98 -9.20 -8.49
CA HIS A 31 -4.09 -8.07 -8.42
C HIS A 31 -4.73 -6.96 -9.25
N LYS A 32 -5.48 -6.07 -8.59
CA LYS A 32 -5.73 -4.74 -9.11
C LYS A 32 -4.35 -4.18 -9.42
N LYS A 33 -4.04 -4.03 -10.72
CA LYS A 33 -2.77 -3.45 -11.19
C LYS A 33 -2.58 -2.12 -10.44
N THR A 34 -1.67 -2.10 -9.47
CA THR A 34 -1.40 -0.89 -8.69
C THR A 34 -0.80 0.13 -9.63
N SER A 35 -1.46 1.28 -9.79
CA SER A 35 -0.93 2.34 -10.64
C SER A 35 0.39 2.86 -10.08
N THR A 36 1.23 3.47 -10.93
CA THR A 36 2.47 4.13 -10.50
C THR A 36 2.17 5.13 -9.38
N PHE A 37 1.06 5.86 -9.49
CA PHE A 37 0.57 6.76 -8.45
C PHE A 37 0.29 6.03 -7.13
N ASP A 38 -0.50 4.96 -7.14
CA ASP A 38 -0.90 4.24 -5.93
C ASP A 38 0.33 3.75 -5.15
N HIS A 39 1.29 3.17 -5.88
CA HIS A 39 2.54 2.68 -5.30
C HIS A 39 3.35 3.82 -4.69
N LEU A 40 3.57 4.91 -5.44
CA LEU A 40 4.36 6.06 -4.98
C LEU A 40 3.74 6.74 -3.76
N LEU A 41 2.41 6.88 -3.74
CA LEU A 41 1.69 7.47 -2.61
C LEU A 41 1.78 6.60 -1.36
N ILE A 42 1.52 5.30 -1.46
CA ILE A 42 1.63 4.39 -0.31
C ILE A 42 3.05 4.39 0.26
N ASP A 43 4.06 4.30 -0.61
CA ASP A 43 5.46 4.31 -0.22
C ASP A 43 5.87 5.67 0.42
N ALA A 44 5.36 6.79 -0.09
CA ALA A 44 5.57 8.10 0.53
C ALA A 44 4.92 8.22 1.91
N ILE A 45 3.70 7.69 2.09
CA ILE A 45 3.02 7.66 3.38
C ILE A 45 3.80 6.78 4.38
N GLU A 46 4.21 5.58 3.97
CA GLU A 46 5.03 4.69 4.79
C GLU A 46 6.33 5.39 5.25
N SER A 47 7.02 6.06 4.32
CA SER A 47 8.25 6.78 4.60
C SER A 47 8.04 7.95 5.56
N ALA A 48 6.98 8.75 5.36
CA ALA A 48 6.65 9.89 6.22
C ALA A 48 6.32 9.44 7.65
N LEU A 49 5.48 8.42 7.80
CA LEU A 49 5.06 7.91 9.11
C LEU A 49 6.18 7.17 9.83
N SER A 50 7.03 6.43 9.12
CA SER A 50 8.19 5.78 9.75
C SER A 50 9.18 6.78 10.35
N LYS A 51 9.29 8.00 9.82
CA LYS A 51 10.10 9.08 10.45
C LYS A 51 9.50 9.56 11.78
N LEU A 52 8.17 9.47 11.93
CA LEU A 52 7.48 9.72 13.20
C LEU A 52 7.63 8.57 14.20
N GLY A 53 8.13 7.41 13.76
CA GLY A 53 8.30 6.19 14.55
C GLY A 53 7.32 5.09 14.13
N ASN A 54 7.82 3.84 14.09
CA ASN A 54 7.04 2.69 13.61
C ASN A 54 5.78 2.41 14.45
N ALA A 55 5.81 2.70 15.75
CA ALA A 55 4.64 2.56 16.62
C ALA A 55 3.52 3.54 16.21
N ASN A 56 3.86 4.80 15.92
CA ASN A 56 2.91 5.81 15.47
C ASN A 56 2.33 5.46 14.10
N LYS A 57 3.16 4.93 13.18
CA LYS A 57 2.70 4.40 11.90
C LYS A 57 1.66 3.28 12.06
N GLN A 58 1.95 2.30 12.91
CA GLN A 58 1.03 1.19 13.18
C GLN A 58 -0.26 1.68 13.84
N ALA A 59 -0.18 2.57 14.83
CA ALA A 59 -1.34 3.15 15.49
C ALA A 59 -2.26 3.88 14.51
N LEU A 60 -1.69 4.68 13.60
CA LEU A 60 -2.46 5.36 12.57
C LEU A 60 -3.18 4.37 11.65
N TYR A 61 -2.49 3.37 11.10
CA TYR A 61 -3.15 2.39 10.23
C TYR A 61 -4.23 1.59 10.95
N THR A 62 -3.99 1.18 12.20
CA THR A 62 -5.02 0.51 13.02
C THR A 62 -6.24 1.41 13.23
N HIS A 63 -6.04 2.71 13.45
CA HIS A 63 -7.15 3.66 13.60
C HIS A 63 -7.88 3.89 12.27
N LEU A 64 -7.16 4.00 11.15
CA LEU A 64 -7.76 4.10 9.82
C LEU A 64 -8.64 2.89 9.51
N GLU A 65 -8.16 1.68 9.79
CA GLU A 65 -8.92 0.46 9.55
C GLU A 65 -10.13 0.33 10.48
N HIS A 66 -9.95 0.51 11.79
CA HIS A 66 -11.03 0.26 12.75
C HIS A 66 -12.05 1.40 12.85
N ARG A 67 -11.63 2.65 12.72
CA ARG A 67 -12.51 3.82 12.89
C ARG A 67 -13.08 4.32 11.57
N PHE A 68 -12.30 4.24 10.49
CA PHE A 68 -12.66 4.80 9.19
C PHE A 68 -12.95 3.73 8.14
N GLY A 69 -12.73 2.44 8.44
CA GLY A 69 -12.87 1.36 7.46
C GLY A 69 -11.90 1.49 6.28
N LEU A 70 -10.82 2.28 6.44
CA LEU A 70 -9.91 2.63 5.36
C LEU A 70 -8.63 1.80 5.46
N ASN A 71 -8.55 0.74 4.66
CA ASN A 71 -7.31 -0.01 4.51
C ASN A 71 -6.24 0.81 3.76
N LYS A 72 -4.97 0.57 4.08
CA LYS A 72 -3.83 1.19 3.42
C LYS A 72 -3.90 1.19 1.88
N GLN A 73 -4.27 0.06 1.29
CA GLN A 73 -4.33 -0.10 -0.17
C GLN A 73 -5.48 0.71 -0.81
N ALA A 74 -6.47 1.12 -0.01
CA ALA A 74 -7.59 1.94 -0.45
C ALA A 74 -7.29 3.44 -0.36
N ILE A 75 -6.25 3.87 0.38
CA ILE A 75 -5.90 5.29 0.56
C ILE A 75 -5.74 6.01 -0.79
N PRO A 76 -5.02 5.48 -1.80
CA PRO A 76 -4.84 6.21 -3.04
C PRO A 76 -6.13 6.54 -3.78
N GLN A 77 -7.21 5.81 -3.51
CA GLN A 77 -8.53 6.04 -4.13
C GLN A 77 -9.46 6.87 -3.22
N ASN A 78 -9.10 7.05 -1.95
CA ASN A 78 -9.92 7.70 -0.92
C ASN A 78 -9.10 8.77 -0.17
N ILE A 79 -8.41 9.64 -0.91
CA ILE A 79 -7.47 10.62 -0.35
C ILE A 79 -8.18 11.60 0.59
N GLU A 80 -9.39 12.04 0.25
CA GLU A 80 -10.19 12.93 1.08
C GLU A 80 -10.51 12.30 2.45
N TYR A 81 -10.94 11.02 2.46
CA TYR A 81 -11.16 10.28 3.70
C TYR A 81 -9.87 10.13 4.52
N PHE A 82 -8.74 9.92 3.86
CA PHE A 82 -7.44 9.86 4.53
C PHE A 82 -7.05 11.20 5.16
N THR A 83 -7.20 12.32 4.46
CA THR A 83 -6.97 13.67 5.00
C THR A 83 -7.87 13.97 6.19
N ASN A 84 -9.17 13.67 6.07
CA ASN A 84 -10.11 13.85 7.18
C ASN A 84 -9.74 13.00 8.40
N ALA A 85 -9.21 11.80 8.19
CA ALA A 85 -8.74 10.95 9.29
C ALA A 85 -7.46 11.49 9.94
N LEU A 86 -6.53 12.05 9.15
CA LEU A 86 -5.36 12.74 9.70
C LEU A 86 -5.78 13.94 10.56
N GLU A 87 -6.69 14.77 10.07
CA GLU A 87 -7.20 15.93 10.81
C GLU A 87 -7.95 15.50 12.08
N TYR A 88 -8.77 14.45 12.02
CA TYR A 88 -9.44 13.91 13.21
C TYR A 88 -8.45 13.43 14.29
N LEU A 89 -7.32 12.84 13.88
CA LEU A 89 -6.35 12.26 14.82
C LEU A 89 -5.32 13.25 15.34
N PHE A 90 -4.90 14.21 14.50
CA PHE A 90 -3.78 15.11 14.78
C PHE A 90 -4.19 16.59 14.82
N GLY A 91 -5.44 16.92 14.52
CA GLY A 91 -5.91 18.30 14.41
C GLY A 91 -5.07 19.10 13.42
N GLU A 92 -4.73 20.33 13.80
CA GLU A 92 -3.85 21.22 13.01
C GLU A 92 -2.48 20.60 12.70
N SER A 93 -2.00 19.65 13.51
CA SER A 93 -0.71 18.97 13.27
C SER A 93 -0.76 18.00 12.09
N ALA A 94 -1.94 17.68 11.55
CA ALA A 94 -2.10 16.89 10.33
C ALA A 94 -1.36 17.53 9.14
N LEU A 95 -1.33 18.87 9.07
CA LEU A 95 -0.61 19.62 8.04
C LEU A 95 0.88 19.23 7.97
N LEU A 96 1.52 18.99 9.12
CA LEU A 96 2.92 18.57 9.16
C LEU A 96 3.10 17.18 8.53
N ILE A 97 2.17 16.26 8.76
CA ILE A 97 2.20 14.92 8.18
C ILE A 97 2.00 15.01 6.66
N GLU A 98 1.03 15.81 6.20
CA GLU A 98 0.78 16.05 4.79
C GLU A 98 2.03 16.61 4.10
N ILE A 99 2.67 17.64 4.66
CA ILE A 99 3.91 18.21 4.14
C ILE A 99 5.02 17.14 4.03
N GLN A 100 5.15 16.25 5.02
CA GLN A 100 6.14 15.16 4.98
C GLN A 100 5.84 14.14 3.86
N ILE A 101 4.57 13.84 3.62
CA ILE A 101 4.14 12.96 2.51
C ILE A 101 4.47 13.62 1.17
N LEU A 102 4.13 14.90 1.00
CA LEU A 102 4.44 15.66 -0.22
C LEU A 102 5.95 15.72 -0.49
N ALA A 103 6.75 15.99 0.55
CA ALA A 103 8.19 15.99 0.43
C ALA A 103 8.75 14.61 0.06
N ALA A 104 8.17 13.52 0.59
CA ALA A 104 8.55 12.16 0.23
C ALA A 104 8.20 11.84 -1.24
N LEU A 105 7.03 12.26 -1.73
CA LEU A 105 6.64 12.12 -3.14
C LEU A 105 7.58 12.87 -4.08
N HIS A 106 7.87 14.14 -3.76
CA HIS A 106 8.72 14.97 -4.61
C HIS A 106 10.14 14.40 -4.74
N ARG A 107 10.68 13.81 -3.67
CA ARG A 107 11.98 13.11 -3.70
C ARG A 107 11.97 11.88 -4.59
N LYS A 108 10.83 11.18 -4.69
CA LYS A 108 10.70 9.98 -5.53
C LYS A 108 10.56 10.33 -7.01
N VAL A 109 10.03 11.51 -7.31
CA VAL A 109 9.81 11.98 -8.70
C VAL A 109 10.34 13.40 -8.86
N PRO A 110 11.68 13.58 -8.92
CA PRO A 110 12.30 14.91 -8.94
C PRO A 110 12.02 15.71 -10.23
N LEU A 111 11.51 15.05 -11.27
CA LEU A 111 11.11 15.68 -12.53
C LEU A 111 9.68 16.23 -12.48
N PHE A 112 8.86 15.83 -11.49
CA PHE A 112 7.53 16.38 -11.32
C PHE A 112 7.63 17.86 -10.92
N ARG A 113 6.88 18.71 -11.64
CA ARG A 113 6.80 20.14 -11.39
C ARG A 113 5.36 20.47 -11.01
N PHE A 114 5.17 20.93 -9.78
CA PHE A 114 3.90 21.43 -9.30
C PHE A 114 3.92 22.96 -9.35
N HIS A 115 3.01 23.54 -10.12
CA HIS A 115 2.83 24.99 -10.20
C HIS A 115 1.73 25.41 -9.22
N LEU A 116 2.09 26.28 -8.28
CA LEU A 116 1.13 26.90 -7.38
C LEU A 116 0.33 27.96 -8.14
N ASN A 117 -0.89 27.61 -8.53
CA ASN A 117 -1.82 28.55 -9.16
C ASN A 117 -2.61 29.38 -8.12
N GLN A 118 -2.37 29.14 -6.83
CA GLN A 118 -3.00 29.77 -5.68
C GLN A 118 -1.95 30.00 -4.57
N PRO A 119 -2.17 30.93 -3.63
CA PRO A 119 -1.15 31.31 -2.64
C PRO A 119 -0.81 30.20 -1.64
N ALA A 120 -1.64 29.16 -1.50
CA ALA A 120 -1.43 28.06 -0.57
C ALA A 120 -1.37 26.70 -1.26
N LEU A 121 -0.44 25.86 -0.81
CA LEU A 121 -0.33 24.46 -1.22
C LEU A 121 -1.44 23.64 -0.55
N SER A 122 -2.37 23.13 -1.35
CA SER A 122 -3.36 22.14 -0.90
C SER A 122 -2.84 20.73 -1.15
N PHE A 123 -2.90 19.88 -0.11
CA PHE A 123 -2.51 18.47 -0.20
C PHE A 123 -3.29 17.72 -1.29
N LEU A 124 -4.62 17.91 -1.33
CA LEU A 124 -5.49 17.28 -2.32
C LEU A 124 -5.15 17.74 -3.73
N SER A 125 -5.03 19.06 -3.93
CA SER A 125 -4.72 19.62 -5.26
C SER A 125 -3.35 19.15 -5.75
N TYR A 126 -2.35 19.05 -4.88
CA TYR A 126 -1.06 18.46 -5.26
C TYR A 126 -1.21 17.02 -5.73
N LEU A 127 -1.93 16.18 -4.96
CA LEU A 127 -2.07 14.76 -5.27
C LEU A 127 -2.87 14.52 -6.55
N GLU A 128 -3.84 15.38 -6.87
CA GLU A 128 -4.57 15.33 -8.14
C GLU A 128 -3.63 15.56 -9.34
N HIS A 129 -2.80 16.62 -9.30
CA HIS A 129 -1.82 16.90 -10.35
C HIS A 129 -0.75 15.82 -10.44
N PHE A 130 -0.30 15.31 -9.28
CA PHE A 130 0.67 14.22 -9.22
C PHE A 130 0.10 12.93 -9.81
N ARG A 131 -1.19 12.63 -9.57
CA ARG A 131 -1.88 11.49 -10.17
C ARG A 131 -1.96 11.61 -11.68
N GLN A 132 -2.29 12.80 -12.20
CA GLN A 132 -2.32 13.06 -13.64
C GLN A 132 -0.95 12.87 -14.29
N TYR A 133 0.12 13.29 -13.62
CA TYR A 133 1.49 13.09 -14.10
C TYR A 133 1.92 11.60 -14.16
N CYS A 134 1.40 10.77 -13.26
CA CYS A 134 1.78 9.36 -13.18
C CYS A 134 1.03 8.44 -14.19
N ASN A 135 -0.01 8.96 -14.85
CA ASN A 135 -0.82 8.25 -15.84
C ASN A 135 -0.37 8.61 -17.26
#